data_AF-A0A0D2XPF4-F1
#
_entry.id   AF-A0A0D2XPF4-F1
#
_cell.length_a   1.000
_cell.length_b   1.000
_cell.length_c   1.000
_cell.angle_alpha   90.00
_cell.angle_beta   90.00
_cell.angle_gamma   90.00
#
_symmetry.space_group_name_H-M   'P 1'
#
loop_
_entity.id
_entity.type
_entity.pdbx_description
1 polymer ?
#
loop_
_entity_poly.entity_id
_entity_poly.type
_entity_poly.pdbx_seq_one_letter_code
_entity_poly.pdbx_strand_id
1 'polypeptide(L)'
;MTTGSTSTYAAGDDTADPLLDLNNQEEQELPFLTVATQGDTDQVAVLVCESRVQVSRLEGMLVVGVDGCKQVKQFLDQVVKDKGAEMVKEGAVEKNDAMGMDLDD
;
A
#
# COMPACT_ATOMS: atom_id res chain seq x y z
N MET A 1 6.41 21.75 39.34
CA MET A 1 6.25 22.04 37.89
C MET A 1 6.38 20.72 37.16
N THR A 2 5.36 20.34 36.40
CA THR A 2 5.40 19.21 35.47
C THR A 2 5.86 19.75 34.12
N THR A 3 7.02 19.31 33.65
CA THR A 3 7.58 19.68 32.34
C THR A 3 8.17 18.42 31.71
N GLY A 4 7.69 18.08 30.51
CA GLY A 4 8.43 17.20 29.58
C GLY A 4 7.71 15.96 29.05
N SER A 5 6.44 16.04 28.65
CA SER A 5 5.78 15.01 27.83
C SER A 5 6.31 15.03 26.38
N THR A 6 7.57 14.66 26.16
CA THR A 6 8.18 14.46 24.83
C THR A 6 9.45 13.61 25.00
N SER A 7 9.33 12.28 25.14
CA SER A 7 10.49 11.37 24.96
C SER A 7 10.14 9.87 24.97
N THR A 8 8.92 9.44 25.31
CA THR A 8 8.62 8.00 25.36
C THR A 8 8.65 7.30 23.98
N TYR A 9 8.56 8.05 22.87
CA TYR A 9 8.63 7.47 21.53
C TYR A 9 10.06 7.08 21.13
N ALA A 10 11.09 7.63 21.78
CA ALA A 10 12.49 7.46 21.41
C ALA A 10 13.23 6.37 22.21
N ALA A 11 12.62 5.80 23.24
CA ALA A 11 13.27 4.85 24.15
C ALA A 11 12.42 3.59 24.36
N GLY A 12 12.40 2.72 23.36
CA GLY A 12 12.25 1.27 23.58
C GLY A 12 10.97 0.83 24.28
N ASP A 13 9.82 1.41 23.94
CA ASP A 13 8.55 0.79 24.28
C ASP A 13 8.30 -0.37 23.32
N ASP A 14 8.76 -1.57 23.68
CA ASP A 14 8.50 -2.83 22.95
C ASP A 14 6.97 -3.09 22.81
N THR A 15 6.13 -2.32 23.49
CA THR A 15 4.66 -2.40 23.47
C THR A 15 3.96 -1.41 22.53
N ALA A 16 4.69 -0.50 21.85
CA ALA A 16 4.06 0.41 20.91
C ALA A 16 3.67 -0.31 19.61
N ASP A 17 2.38 -0.30 19.30
CA ASP A 17 1.83 -0.89 18.07
C ASP A 17 2.48 -0.26 16.83
N PRO A 18 2.86 -1.07 15.83
CA PRO A 18 3.48 -0.56 14.61
C PRO A 18 2.46 0.23 13.78
N LEU A 19 2.92 1.38 13.26
CA LEU A 19 2.13 2.24 12.39
C LEU A 19 2.31 1.84 10.92
N LEU A 20 1.23 1.95 10.14
CA LEU A 20 1.21 1.68 8.70
C LEU A 20 1.29 2.98 7.91
N ASP A 21 2.04 2.97 6.81
CA ASP A 21 2.12 4.05 5.82
C ASP A 21 2.55 5.40 6.44
N LEU A 22 3.79 5.43 6.94
CA LEU A 22 4.35 6.62 7.57
C LEU A 22 4.51 7.76 6.57
N ASN A 23 4.34 8.98 7.06
CA ASN A 23 4.71 10.19 6.32
C ASN A 23 6.15 10.65 6.65
N ASN A 24 6.67 11.59 5.87
CA ASN A 24 8.03 12.12 6.01
C ASN A 24 8.39 12.67 7.40
N GLN A 25 7.41 13.13 8.19
CA GLN A 25 7.67 13.60 9.56
C GLN A 25 7.82 12.41 10.51
N GLU A 26 6.94 11.42 10.39
CA GLU A 26 6.98 10.19 11.20
C GLU A 26 8.25 9.38 10.95
N GLU A 27 8.69 9.29 9.68
CA GLU A 27 9.94 8.61 9.29
C GLU A 27 11.19 9.23 9.94
N GLN A 28 11.15 10.53 10.29
CA GLN A 28 12.26 11.19 10.98
C GLN A 28 12.33 10.83 12.47
N GLU A 29 11.21 10.41 13.06
CA GLU A 29 11.07 10.21 14.50
C GLU A 29 10.97 8.73 14.89
N LEU A 30 10.49 7.88 13.98
CA LEU A 30 10.16 6.48 14.25
C LEU A 30 11.00 5.53 13.39
N PRO A 31 11.40 4.36 13.94
CA PRO A 31 11.92 3.28 13.13
C PRO A 31 10.87 2.76 12.15
N PHE A 32 11.28 2.52 10.91
CA PHE A 32 10.39 2.09 9.82
C PHE A 32 11.10 1.14 8.86
N LEU A 33 10.28 0.39 8.14
CA LEU A 33 10.69 -0.51 7.08
C LEU A 33 9.74 -0.37 5.89
N THR A 34 10.27 -0.66 4.72
CA THR A 34 9.48 -0.75 3.48
C THR A 34 9.32 -2.21 3.12
N VAL A 35 8.07 -2.62 2.87
CA VAL A 35 7.71 -3.99 2.47
C VAL A 35 6.88 -3.97 1.19
N ALA A 36 7.10 -4.95 0.33
CA ALA A 36 6.21 -5.26 -0.78
C ALA A 36 5.95 -6.76 -0.86
N THR A 37 4.70 -7.14 -1.11
CA THR A 37 4.29 -8.53 -1.28
C THR A 37 3.94 -8.85 -2.73
N GLN A 38 3.96 -10.14 -3.06
CA GLN A 38 3.58 -10.62 -4.38
C GLN A 38 2.08 -10.87 -4.48
N GLY A 39 1.36 -9.95 -5.12
CA GLY A 39 -0.07 -10.11 -5.44
C GLY A 39 -0.94 -10.34 -4.20
N ASP A 40 -1.70 -11.43 -4.19
CA ASP A 40 -2.60 -11.83 -3.09
C ASP A 40 -1.92 -12.75 -2.05
N THR A 41 -0.60 -12.92 -2.13
CA THR A 41 0.15 -13.80 -1.23
C THR A 41 0.83 -13.02 -0.11
N ASP A 42 1.21 -13.74 0.95
CA ASP A 42 2.09 -13.21 2.02
C ASP A 42 3.58 -13.31 1.64
N GLN A 43 3.91 -13.66 0.38
CA GLN A 43 5.31 -13.76 -0.05
C GLN A 43 5.91 -12.37 -0.19
N VAL A 44 6.92 -12.09 0.61
CA VAL A 44 7.64 -10.81 0.62
C VAL A 44 8.62 -10.77 -0.56
N ALA A 45 8.38 -9.84 -1.48
CA ALA A 45 9.25 -9.59 -2.63
C ALA A 45 10.32 -8.54 -2.31
N VAL A 46 9.99 -7.57 -1.44
CA VAL A 46 10.90 -6.52 -0.99
C VAL A 46 10.76 -6.36 0.52
N LEU A 47 11.89 -6.31 1.21
CA LEU A 47 11.99 -5.90 2.60
C LEU A 47 13.23 -5.03 2.76
N VAL A 48 13.04 -3.77 3.13
CA VAL A 48 14.11 -2.81 3.38
C VAL A 48 13.92 -2.21 4.77
N CYS A 49 14.88 -2.45 5.66
CA CYS A 49 14.95 -1.73 6.94
C CYS A 49 15.68 -0.40 6.69
N GLU A 50 14.92 0.68 6.49
CA GLU A 50 15.48 1.99 6.15
C GLU A 50 16.16 2.68 7.34
N SER A 51 15.77 2.27 8.56
CA SER A 51 16.35 2.74 9.82
C SER A 51 16.68 1.56 10.75
N ARG A 52 17.24 1.87 11.93
CA ARG A 52 17.58 0.84 12.93
C ARG A 52 16.31 0.33 13.61
N VAL A 53 15.88 -0.86 13.20
CA VAL A 53 14.74 -1.57 13.79
C VAL A 53 15.24 -2.60 14.81
N GLN A 54 14.61 -2.65 15.98
CA GLN A 54 14.84 -3.70 16.97
C GLN A 54 14.28 -5.02 16.47
N VAL A 55 15.05 -6.11 16.60
CA VAL A 55 14.64 -7.44 16.11
C VAL A 55 13.33 -7.92 16.76
N SER A 56 13.09 -7.57 18.03
CA SER A 56 11.85 -7.87 18.75
C SER A 56 10.60 -7.29 18.08
N ARG A 57 10.73 -6.13 17.41
CA ARG A 57 9.61 -5.40 16.78
C ARG A 57 9.42 -5.73 15.30
N LEU A 58 10.44 -6.32 14.67
CA LEU A 58 10.47 -6.57 13.22
C LEU A 58 9.27 -7.42 12.75
N GLU A 59 8.93 -8.47 13.49
CA GLU A 59 7.80 -9.35 13.14
C GLU A 59 6.47 -8.59 13.17
N GLY A 60 6.20 -7.82 14.23
CA GLY A 60 4.98 -7.02 14.33
C GLY A 60 4.87 -5.97 13.22
N MET A 61 5.97 -5.28 12.93
CA MET A 61 6.02 -4.31 11.82
C MET A 61 5.78 -4.97 10.47
N LEU A 62 6.34 -6.16 10.25
CA LEU A 62 6.17 -6.90 9.00
C LEU A 62 4.73 -7.39 8.81
N VAL A 63 4.08 -7.88 9.87
CA VAL A 63 2.67 -8.32 9.82
C VAL A 63 1.77 -7.17 9.39
N VAL A 64 1.92 -6.00 10.04
CA VAL A 64 1.13 -4.81 9.68
C VAL A 64 1.41 -4.34 8.25
N GLY A 65 2.67 -4.33 7.83
CA GLY A 65 3.04 -3.96 6.47
C GLY A 65 2.49 -4.92 5.40
N VAL A 66 2.55 -6.24 5.63
CA VAL A 66 1.99 -7.27 4.72
C VAL A 66 0.48 -7.11 4.59
N ASP A 67 -0.23 -6.88 5.69
CA ASP A 67 -1.68 -6.65 5.66
C ASP A 67 -2.05 -5.33 4.99
N GLY A 68 -1.21 -4.30 5.12
CA GLY A 68 -1.30 -3.08 4.34
C GLY A 68 -1.17 -3.32 2.83
N CYS A 69 -0.21 -4.13 2.39
CA CYS A 69 -0.04 -4.46 0.97
C CYS A 69 -1.27 -5.15 0.36
N LYS A 70 -1.97 -6.01 1.13
CA LYS A 70 -3.22 -6.64 0.67
C LYS A 70 -4.30 -5.60 0.37
N GLN A 71 -4.45 -4.59 1.23
CA GLN A 71 -5.41 -3.51 1.02
C GLN A 71 -5.02 -2.67 -0.21
N VAL A 72 -3.75 -2.28 -0.33
CA VAL A 72 -3.24 -1.54 -1.50
C VAL A 72 -3.54 -2.30 -2.79
N LYS A 73 -3.30 -3.62 -2.83
CA LYS A 73 -3.63 -4.45 -3.98
C LYS A 73 -5.11 -4.38 -4.33
N GLN A 74 -6.02 -4.49 -3.36
CA GLN A 74 -7.46 -4.40 -3.60
C GLN A 74 -7.85 -3.07 -4.24
N PHE A 75 -7.26 -1.96 -3.78
CA PHE A 75 -7.49 -0.64 -4.39
C PHE A 75 -6.97 -0.59 -5.83
N LEU A 76 -5.75 -1.06 -6.07
CA LEU A 76 -5.16 -1.09 -7.41
C LEU A 76 -5.99 -1.96 -8.38
N ASP A 77 -6.42 -3.13 -7.93
CA ASP A 77 -7.30 -4.03 -8.68
C ASP A 77 -8.60 -3.33 -9.09
N GLN A 78 -9.22 -2.59 -8.17
CA GLN A 78 -10.47 -1.89 -8.44
C GLN A 78 -10.26 -0.81 -9.50
N VAL A 79 -9.22 0.01 -9.36
CA VAL A 79 -8.87 1.06 -10.33
C VAL A 79 -8.60 0.47 -11.72
N VAL A 80 -7.84 -0.63 -11.79
CA VAL A 80 -7.53 -1.30 -13.07
C VAL A 80 -8.79 -1.89 -13.71
N LYS A 81 -9.68 -2.51 -12.92
CA LYS A 81 -10.95 -3.06 -13.41
C LYS A 81 -11.88 -1.98 -13.93
N ASP A 82 -12.02 -0.87 -13.20
CA ASP A 82 -12.88 0.25 -13.60
C ASP A 82 -12.37 0.86 -14.91
N LYS A 83 -11.07 1.13 -15.00
CA LYS A 83 -10.50 1.67 -16.24
C LYS A 83 -10.56 0.67 -17.39
N GLY A 84 -10.33 -0.60 -17.13
CA GLY A 84 -10.47 -1.66 -18.12
C GLY A 84 -11.91 -1.76 -18.67
N ALA A 85 -12.92 -1.61 -17.81
CA ALA A 85 -14.32 -1.61 -18.22
C ALA A 85 -14.70 -0.40 -19.07
N GLU A 86 -14.17 0.80 -18.77
CA GLU A 86 -14.32 1.99 -19.62
C GLU A 86 -13.73 1.76 -21.01
N MET A 87 -12.49 1.26 -21.08
CA MET A 87 -11.80 1.00 -22.35
C MET A 87 -12.56 -0.02 -23.22
N VAL A 88 -13.12 -1.06 -22.62
CA VAL A 88 -13.94 -2.05 -23.34
C VAL A 88 -15.21 -1.40 -23.89
N LYS A 89 -15.86 -0.50 -23.14
CA LYS A 89 -17.06 0.20 -23.62
C LYS A 89 -16.71 1.14 -24.79
N GLU A 90 -15.65 1.95 -24.65
CA GLU A 90 -15.20 2.87 -25.69
C GLU A 90 -14.79 2.12 -26.97
N GLY A 91 -14.00 1.04 -26.85
CA GLY A 91 -13.62 0.21 -27.99
C GLY A 91 -14.78 -0.59 -28.61
N ALA A 92 -15.83 -0.91 -27.84
CA ALA A 92 -17.06 -1.49 -28.38
C ALA A 92 -17.93 -0.45 -29.10
N VAL A 93 -17.90 0.82 -28.68
CA VAL A 93 -18.62 1.92 -29.33
C VAL A 93 -18.02 2.20 -30.72
N GLU A 94 -16.70 2.26 -30.87
CA GLU A 94 -16.07 2.42 -32.20
C GLU A 94 -16.47 1.29 -33.17
N LYS A 95 -16.61 0.06 -32.67
CA LYS A 95 -16.96 -1.10 -33.50
C LYS A 95 -18.42 -1.10 -33.94
N ASN A 96 -19.32 -0.53 -33.14
CA ASN A 96 -20.74 -0.42 -33.48
C ASN A 96 -21.02 0.72 -34.48
N ASP A 97 -20.33 1.86 -34.37
CA ASP A 97 -20.48 2.96 -35.33
C ASP A 97 -19.97 2.57 -36.72
N ALA A 98 -18.90 1.77 -36.81
CA ALA A 98 -18.42 1.23 -38.09
C ALA A 98 -19.41 0.25 -38.74
N MET A 99 -20.11 -0.61 -37.96
CA MET A 99 -21.10 -1.55 -38.51
C MET A 99 -22.44 -0.89 -38.86
N GLY A 100 -22.74 0.32 -38.36
CA GLY A 100 -23.95 1.06 -38.71
C GLY A 100 -23.89 1.72 -40.09
N MET A 101 -22.69 1.89 -40.67
CA MET A 101 -22.50 2.53 -41.98
C MET A 101 -22.53 1.55 -43.17
N ASP A 102 -22.45 0.24 -42.93
CA ASP A 102 -22.38 -0.80 -43.97
C ASP A 102 -23.75 -1.44 -44.33
N LEU A 103 -24.87 -0.87 -43.87
CA LEU A 103 -26.22 -1.44 -44.05
C LEU A 103 -27.14 -0.62 -44.99
N ASP A 104 -26.63 0.42 -45.66
CA ASP A 104 -27.40 1.32 -46.54
C ASP A 104 -27.03 1.19 -48.05
N ASP A 105 -26.79 -0.02 -48.56
CA ASP A 105 -26.70 -0.32 -50.02
C ASP A 105 -27.75 -1.36 -50.48
#